data_AF-A0A377R169-F1
#
_entry.id   AF-A0A377R169-F1
#
_cell.length_a   1.000
_cell.length_b   1.000
_cell.length_c   1.000
_cell.angle_alpha   90.00
_cell.angle_beta   90.00
_cell.angle_gamma   90.00
#
_symmetry.space_group_name_H-M   'P 1'
#
loop_
_entity.id
_entity.type
_entity.pdbx_description
1 polymer ?
#
loop_
_entity_poly.entity_id
_entity_poly.type
_entity_poly.pdbx_seq_one_letter_code
_entity_poly.pdbx_strand_id
1 'polypeptide(L)'
;MNIHKNTRLVPHDRQAIWLAYTQNKESVTSLAQRFMVSRTTIYRVLKAARVQLLVPQNSTNNRFKQAYYGMRRLAKAERAI
;
A
#
# COMPACT_ATOMS: atom_id res chain seq x y z
N MET A 1 14.09 -4.38 4.01
CA MET A 1 12.74 -3.85 3.74
C MET A 1 12.23 -3.14 4.99
N ASN A 2 12.02 -1.82 4.96
CA ASN A 2 11.52 -1.10 6.14
C ASN A 2 9.99 -1.25 6.20
N ILE A 3 9.50 -2.14 7.08
CA ILE A 3 8.07 -2.43 7.23
C ILE A 3 7.60 -1.75 8.49
N HIS A 4 6.53 -0.95 8.38
CA HIS A 4 5.93 -0.32 9.55
C HIS A 4 5.29 -1.38 10.46
N LYS A 5 5.44 -1.24 11.79
CA LYS A 5 4.93 -2.19 12.81
C LYS A 5 3.44 -2.55 12.69
N ASN A 6 2.61 -1.63 12.17
CA ASN A 6 1.17 -1.84 12.00
C ASN A 6 0.80 -2.45 10.62
N THR A 7 1.78 -2.89 9.84
CA THR A 7 1.54 -3.50 8.53
C THR A 7 0.98 -4.91 8.71
N ARG A 8 -0.32 -5.10 8.43
CA ARG A 8 -0.98 -6.41 8.59
C ARG A 8 -0.64 -7.44 7.52
N LEU A 9 -0.27 -6.99 6.32
CA LEU A 9 0.09 -7.87 5.20
C LEU A 9 1.46 -7.48 4.69
N VAL A 10 2.43 -8.37 4.85
CA VAL A 10 3.76 -8.19 4.28
C VAL A 10 3.75 -8.53 2.78
N PRO A 11 4.71 -8.07 1.98
CA PRO A 11 4.79 -8.36 0.55
C PRO A 11 4.70 -9.84 0.19
N HIS A 12 5.31 -10.71 1.00
CA HIS A 12 5.18 -12.16 0.84
C HIS A 12 3.72 -12.61 0.94
N ASP A 13 2.97 -12.13 1.93
CA ASP A 13 1.54 -12.44 2.08
C ASP A 13 0.73 -11.93 0.89
N ARG A 14 1.06 -10.74 0.37
CA ARG A 14 0.38 -10.18 -0.82
C ARG A 14 0.61 -11.05 -2.06
N GLN A 15 1.82 -11.58 -2.20
CA GLN A 15 2.14 -12.53 -3.27
C GLN A 15 1.40 -13.86 -3.07
N ALA A 16 1.35 -14.38 -1.84
CA ALA A 16 0.59 -15.59 -1.51
C ALA A 16 -0.91 -15.41 -1.80
N ILE A 17 -1.50 -14.27 -1.43
CA ILE A 17 -2.89 -13.90 -1.77
C ILE A 17 -3.10 -13.89 -3.29
N TRP A 18 -2.16 -13.31 -4.05
CA TRP A 18 -2.25 -13.26 -5.51
C TRP A 18 -2.21 -14.65 -6.15
N LEU A 19 -1.28 -15.51 -5.71
CA LEU A 19 -1.16 -16.88 -6.21
C LEU A 19 -2.39 -17.70 -5.84
N ALA A 20 -2.86 -17.62 -4.59
CA ALA A 20 -4.06 -18.32 -4.13
C ALA A 20 -5.32 -17.89 -4.91
N TYR A 21 -5.46 -16.60 -5.22
CA TYR A 21 -6.58 -16.10 -6.01
C TYR A 21 -6.51 -16.51 -7.49
N THR A 22 -5.32 -16.48 -8.09
CA THR A 22 -5.15 -16.71 -9.53
C THR A 22 -5.02 -18.17 -9.91
N GLN A 23 -4.24 -18.95 -9.14
CA GLN A 23 -3.95 -20.37 -9.39
C GLN A 23 -4.97 -21.26 -8.69
N ASN A 24 -5.16 -21.10 -7.38
CA ASN A 24 -6.04 -21.97 -6.59
C ASN A 24 -7.52 -21.58 -6.66
N LYS A 25 -7.83 -20.44 -7.30
CA LYS A 25 -9.19 -19.87 -7.39
C LYS A 25 -9.88 -19.71 -6.03
N GLU A 26 -9.11 -19.46 -4.97
CA GLU A 26 -9.65 -19.21 -3.63
C GLU A 26 -10.56 -17.98 -3.63
N SER A 27 -11.69 -18.08 -2.94
CA SER A 27 -12.65 -16.97 -2.84
C SER A 27 -12.11 -15.85 -1.95
N VAL A 28 -12.54 -14.62 -2.21
CA VAL A 28 -12.14 -13.44 -1.41
C VAL A 28 -12.56 -13.57 0.06
N THR A 29 -13.66 -14.28 0.34
CA THR A 29 -14.13 -14.57 1.71
C THR A 29 -13.16 -15.51 2.44
N SER A 30 -12.73 -16.58 1.78
CA SER A 30 -11.75 -17.53 2.33
C SER A 30 -10.40 -16.85 2.58
N LEU A 31 -9.91 -16.06 1.62
CA LEU A 31 -8.66 -15.30 1.77
C LEU A 31 -8.72 -14.29 2.93
N ALA A 32 -9.86 -13.60 3.10
CA ALA A 32 -10.05 -12.66 4.20
C ALA A 32 -9.98 -13.36 5.57
N GLN A 33 -10.57 -14.55 5.70
CA GLN A 33 -10.50 -15.36 6.92
C GLN A 33 -9.07 -15.88 7.17
N ARG A 34 -8.44 -16.47 6.14
CA ARG A 34 -7.09 -17.04 6.22
C ARG A 34 -6.03 -16.03 6.64
N PHE A 35 -6.08 -14.83 6.08
CA PHE A 35 -5.13 -13.75 6.38
C PHE A 35 -5.60 -12.80 7.49
N MET A 36 -6.73 -13.10 8.15
CA MET A 36 -7.29 -12.29 9.26
C MET A 36 -7.44 -10.79 8.92
N VAL A 37 -7.84 -10.49 7.69
CA VAL A 37 -8.04 -9.13 7.20
C VAL A 37 -9.44 -8.94 6.64
N SER A 38 -9.88 -7.69 6.54
CA SER A 38 -11.14 -7.38 5.89
C SER A 38 -11.11 -7.74 4.40
N ARG A 39 -12.26 -8.14 3.85
CA ARG A 39 -12.44 -8.34 2.39
C ARG A 39 -12.02 -7.11 1.58
N THR A 40 -12.27 -5.91 2.11
CA THR A 40 -11.84 -4.64 1.50
C THR A 40 -10.32 -4.55 1.35
N THR A 41 -9.57 -5.08 2.31
CA THR A 41 -8.11 -5.15 2.24
C THR A 41 -7.66 -6.12 1.16
N ILE A 42 -8.28 -7.30 1.06
CA ILE A 42 -8.00 -8.27 -0.02
C ILE A 42 -8.26 -7.64 -1.39
N TYR A 43 -9.39 -6.96 -1.60
CA TYR A 43 -9.66 -6.29 -2.87
C TYR A 43 -8.60 -5.23 -3.22
N ARG A 44 -8.13 -4.45 -2.25
CA ARG A 44 -7.03 -3.48 -2.49
C ARG A 44 -5.73 -4.18 -2.87
N VAL A 45 -5.39 -5.28 -2.20
CA VAL A 45 -4.20 -6.08 -2.52
C VAL A 45 -4.31 -6.66 -3.93
N LEU A 46 -5.44 -7.26 -4.29
CA LEU A 46 -5.65 -7.80 -5.65
C LEU A 46 -5.58 -6.69 -6.72
N LYS A 47 -6.15 -5.51 -6.44
CA LYS A 47 -6.03 -4.35 -7.33
C LYS A 47 -4.58 -3.92 -7.53
N ALA A 48 -3.77 -3.89 -6.47
CA ALA A 48 -2.35 -3.55 -6.56
C ALA A 48 -1.52 -4.67 -7.22
N ALA A 49 -1.84 -5.93 -6.94
CA ALA A 49 -1.16 -7.09 -7.51
C ALA A 49 -1.34 -7.19 -9.03
N ARG A 50 -2.51 -6.81 -9.55
CA ARG A 50 -2.76 -6.71 -11.01
C ARG A 50 -1.76 -5.80 -11.74
N VAL A 51 -1.26 -4.77 -11.07
CA VAL A 51 -0.24 -3.85 -11.60
C VAL A 51 1.15 -4.12 -11.02
N GLN A 52 1.37 -5.32 -10.47
CA GLN A 52 2.65 -5.79 -9.89
C GLN A 52 3.18 -4.94 -8.72
N LEU A 53 2.33 -4.14 -8.07
CA LEU A 53 2.70 -3.32 -6.90
C LEU A 53 2.58 -4.14 -5.60
N LEU A 54 3.42 -5.17 -5.46
CA LEU A 54 3.45 -6.03 -4.27
C LEU A 54 4.40 -5.53 -3.17
N VAL A 55 5.33 -4.64 -3.53
CA VAL A 55 6.31 -4.05 -2.61
C VAL A 55 5.70 -2.96 -1.72
N PRO A 56 6.24 -2.72 -0.51
CA PRO A 56 5.82 -1.60 0.32
C PRO A 56 6.08 -0.29 -0.42
N GLN A 57 5.06 0.56 -0.50
CA GLN A 57 5.16 1.88 -1.11
C GLN A 57 5.66 2.87 -0.07
N ASN A 58 6.55 3.76 -0.50
CA ASN A 58 6.93 4.90 0.32
C ASN A 58 5.71 5.85 0.42
N SER A 59 5.42 6.34 1.63
CA SER A 59 4.35 7.33 1.84
C SER A 59 4.71 8.72 1.28
N THR A 60 5.92 8.87 0.75
CA THR A 60 6.41 10.13 0.22
C THR A 60 5.80 10.39 -1.16
N ASN A 61 4.85 11.32 -1.22
CA ASN A 61 4.33 11.79 -2.50
C ASN A 61 5.41 12.59 -3.24
N ASN A 62 5.78 12.15 -4.46
CA ASN A 62 6.77 12.83 -5.29
C ASN A 62 6.40 14.29 -5.59
N ARG A 63 5.11 14.65 -5.58
CA ARG A 63 4.64 16.04 -5.69
C ARG A 63 5.32 16.95 -4.66
N PHE A 64 5.42 16.52 -3.41
CA PHE A 64 6.00 17.34 -2.34
C PHE A 64 7.54 17.37 -2.33
N LYS A 65 8.20 16.55 -3.18
CA LYS A 65 9.65 16.65 -3.40
C LYS A 65 10.02 17.76 -4.39
N GLN A 66 9.06 18.31 -5.12
CA GLN A 66 9.32 19.36 -6.10
C GLN A 66 9.59 20.70 -5.41
N ALA A 67 10.57 21.45 -5.93
CA ALA A 67 10.95 22.78 -5.44
C ALA A 67 9.74 23.72 -5.33
N TYR A 68 8.78 23.65 -6.26
CA TYR A 68 7.54 24.41 -6.21
C TYR A 68 6.78 24.27 -4.88
N TYR A 69 6.59 23.03 -4.40
CA TYR A 69 5.89 22.80 -3.13
C TYR A 69 6.78 23.14 -1.93
N GLY A 70 8.10 23.00 -2.06
CA GLY A 70 9.07 23.47 -1.08
C GLY A 70 8.96 24.98 -0.86
N MET A 71 9.03 25.77 -1.94
CA MET A 71 8.93 27.23 -1.92
C MET A 71 7.57 27.70 -1.37
N ARG A 72 6.47 27.05 -1.74
CA ARG A 72 5.14 27.38 -1.18
C ARG A 72 5.06 27.11 0.32
N ARG A 73 5.71 26.05 0.82
CA ARG A 73 5.75 25.75 2.25
C ARG A 73 6.63 26.77 2.98
N LEU A 74 7.77 27.15 2.40
CA LEU A 74 8.67 28.18 2.92
C LEU A 74 7.94 29.53 3.08
N ALA A 75 7.32 30.02 2.00
CA ALA A 75 6.57 31.28 2.02
C ALA A 75 5.43 31.29 3.04
N LYS A 76 4.81 30.13 3.33
CA LYS A 76 3.79 30.02 4.39
C LYS A 76 4.41 30.15 5.78
N ALA A 77 5.58 29.56 6.02
CA ALA A 77 6.27 29.65 7.30
C ALA A 77 6.77 31.07 7.57
N GLU A 78 7.30 31.74 6.54
CA GLU A 78 7.77 33.12 6.64
C GLU A 78 6.65 34.11 6.98
N ARG A 79 5.43 33.89 6.48
CA ARG A 79 4.26 34.72 6.83
C ARG A 79 3.74 34.53 8.25
N ALA A 80 4.18 33.47 8.94
CA ALA A 80 3.75 33.15 10.30
C ALA A 80 4.73 33.68 11.37
N ILE A 81 5.80 34.35 10.94
CA ILE A 81 6.77 35.10 11.74
C ILE A 81 6.37 36.57 11.71
#